data_AF-A0A5J4XJZ3-F1
#
_entry.id   AF-A0A5J4XJZ3-F1
#
_cell.length_a   1.000
_cell.length_b   1.000
_cell.length_c   1.000
_cell.angle_alpha   90.00
_cell.angle_beta   90.00
_cell.angle_gamma   90.00
#
_symmetry.space_group_name_H-M   'P 1'
#
loop_
_entity.id
_entity.type
_entity.pdbx_description
1 polymer ?
#
loop_
_entity_poly.entity_id
_entity_poly.type
_entity_poly.pdbx_seq_one_letter_code
_entity_poly.pdbx_strand_id
1 'polypeptide(L)'
;MRSAGGVVSNKMFRAFNCRLLSTATPGRQRVGSRPPPAIAALWSDDRLTSEVLKPSKSSSKRKAEHLRSLARELVKLGPRQLQAVSPVLETDAELLEAISTAKGITPTNQGRKRQEGYIGKLLMSLSSEQQEEIDRQLNGMRKKSNRT
;
A
#
# COMPACT_ATOMS: atom_id res chain seq x y z
N MET A 1 6.27 26.45 43.48
CA MET A 1 7.17 27.10 42.50
C MET A 1 6.78 26.59 41.12
N ARG A 2 6.18 27.44 40.29
CA ARG A 2 5.66 27.08 38.95
C ARG A 2 6.77 27.32 37.94
N SER A 3 7.24 26.26 37.27
CA SER A 3 8.19 26.39 36.15
C SER A 3 7.41 26.49 34.84
N ALA A 4 7.49 27.67 34.22
CA ALA A 4 6.91 27.98 32.92
C ALA A 4 7.93 27.57 31.84
N GLY A 5 7.65 26.49 31.12
CA GLY A 5 8.39 26.08 29.93
C GLY A 5 7.61 26.44 28.67
N GLY A 6 7.89 27.61 28.10
CA GLY A 6 7.33 28.07 26.83
C GLY A 6 7.92 27.29 25.65
N VAL A 7 7.08 26.65 24.85
CA VAL A 7 7.47 26.09 23.54
C VAL A 7 7.18 27.14 22.49
N VAL A 8 8.25 27.74 21.99
CA VAL A 8 8.23 28.78 20.96
C VAL A 8 7.79 28.16 19.64
N SER A 9 6.72 28.72 19.08
CA SER A 9 6.18 28.37 17.76
C SER A 9 7.19 28.70 16.66
N ASN A 10 7.71 27.70 15.95
CA ASN A 10 8.49 27.93 14.74
C ASN A 10 7.59 27.87 13.51
N LYS A 11 6.71 28.88 13.37
CA LYS A 11 6.15 29.25 12.07
C LYS A 11 7.08 30.31 11.52
N MET A 12 7.80 30.00 10.44
CA MET A 12 7.95 30.90 9.29
C MET A 12 8.94 30.34 8.26
N PHE A 13 8.51 30.42 7.01
CA PHE A 13 9.32 30.74 5.84
C PHE A 13 10.32 29.70 5.33
N ARG A 14 9.91 29.04 4.24
CA ARG A 14 10.65 29.13 2.99
C ARG A 14 9.67 29.12 1.83
N ALA A 15 9.25 30.31 1.44
CA ALA A 15 8.73 30.56 0.10
C ALA A 15 9.88 30.24 -0.87
N PHE A 16 9.79 29.09 -1.55
CA PHE A 16 10.71 28.77 -2.62
C PHE A 16 10.32 29.66 -3.80
N ASN A 17 11.11 30.70 -3.98
CA ASN A 17 11.05 31.64 -5.08
C ASN A 17 11.41 30.86 -6.36
N CYS A 18 10.42 30.24 -7.00
CA CYS A 18 10.56 29.66 -8.34
C CYS A 18 10.68 30.82 -9.33
N ARG A 19 11.87 31.40 -9.37
CA ARG A 19 12.29 32.37 -10.37
C ARG A 19 12.22 31.67 -11.72
N LEU A 20 11.34 32.21 -12.57
CA LEU A 20 11.21 31.87 -13.98
C LEU A 20 12.60 31.83 -14.65
N LEU A 21 12.99 30.63 -15.07
CA LEU A 21 13.91 30.45 -16.18
C LEU A 21 13.07 29.89 -17.33
N SER A 22 12.46 30.82 -18.06
CA SER A 22 11.88 30.56 -19.38
C SER A 22 13.04 30.30 -20.34
N THR A 23 13.49 29.06 -20.41
CA THR A 23 14.32 28.62 -21.53
C THR A 23 13.39 28.38 -22.69
N ALA A 24 13.42 29.32 -23.65
CA ALA A 24 12.77 29.18 -24.94
C ALA A 24 13.17 27.84 -25.57
N THR A 25 12.30 26.84 -25.52
CA THR A 25 12.42 25.59 -26.28
C THR A 25 12.20 25.93 -27.76
N PRO A 26 13.20 25.76 -28.64
CA PRO A 26 12.95 25.81 -30.07
C PRO A 26 12.03 24.65 -30.45
N GLY A 27 11.08 24.93 -31.35
CA GLY A 27 10.00 24.04 -31.75
C GLY A 27 10.48 22.62 -32.07
N ARG A 28 10.06 21.68 -31.23
CA ARG A 28 10.18 20.25 -31.51
C ARG A 28 9.20 19.92 -32.64
N GLN A 29 9.72 19.76 -33.84
CA GLN A 29 8.96 19.22 -34.98
C GLN A 29 8.32 17.90 -34.54
N ARG A 30 6.99 17.84 -34.55
CA ARG A 30 6.26 16.57 -34.45
C ARG A 30 6.39 15.86 -35.79
N VAL A 31 7.56 15.29 -36.07
CA VAL A 31 7.63 14.21 -37.04
C VAL A 31 6.81 13.05 -36.45
N GLY A 32 5.68 12.77 -37.08
CA GLY A 32 4.84 11.63 -36.75
C GLY A 32 5.61 10.34 -37.03
N SER A 33 6.42 9.90 -36.07
CA SER A 33 7.02 8.58 -36.07
C SER A 33 5.94 7.57 -35.70
N ARG A 34 5.13 7.17 -36.70
CA ARG A 34 4.48 5.85 -36.66
C ARG A 34 5.61 4.83 -36.44
N PRO A 35 5.53 3.95 -35.43
CA PRO A 35 6.50 2.87 -35.32
C PRO A 35 6.49 2.04 -36.61
N PRO A 36 7.65 1.52 -37.07
CA PRO A 36 7.73 0.69 -38.27
C PRO A 36 6.78 -0.53 -38.13
N PRO A 37 6.09 -0.93 -39.21
CA PRO A 37 5.04 -1.96 -39.17
C PRO A 37 5.55 -3.34 -38.72
N ALA A 38 6.86 -3.58 -38.72
CA ALA A 38 7.45 -4.86 -38.35
C ALA A 38 7.38 -5.17 -36.85
N ILE A 39 7.39 -4.17 -35.95
CA ILE A 39 7.34 -4.43 -34.49
C ILE A 39 5.91 -4.68 -34.01
N ALA A 40 4.91 -4.09 -34.68
CA ALA A 40 3.49 -4.27 -34.32
C ALA A 40 2.99 -5.72 -34.52
N ALA A 41 3.59 -6.45 -35.45
CA ALA A 41 3.22 -7.84 -35.73
C ALA A 41 3.67 -8.81 -34.62
N LEU A 42 4.73 -8.50 -33.88
CA LEU A 42 5.28 -9.41 -32.86
C LEU A 42 4.51 -9.37 -31.53
N TRP A 43 3.69 -8.34 -31.30
CA TRP A 43 2.89 -8.21 -30.07
C TRP A 43 1.43 -8.67 -30.25
N SER A 44 1.11 -9.30 -31.38
CA SER A 44 -0.27 -9.66 -31.72
C SER A 44 -0.65 -11.12 -31.41
N ASP A 45 0.29 -11.96 -30.95
CA ASP A 45 0.06 -13.39 -30.68
C ASP A 45 0.15 -13.75 -29.19
N ASP A 46 -0.64 -13.09 -28.36
CA ASP A 46 -0.86 -13.50 -26.96
C ASP A 46 -2.36 -13.50 -26.60
N ARG A 47 -3.20 -13.78 -27.60
CA ARG A 47 -4.67 -13.74 -27.48
C ARG A 47 -5.29 -15.07 -27.04
N LEU A 48 -4.56 -16.18 -27.02
CA LEU A 48 -5.13 -17.50 -26.70
C LEU A 48 -5.04 -17.94 -25.22
N THR A 49 -4.35 -17.22 -24.34
CA THR A 49 -4.20 -17.62 -22.93
C THR A 49 -5.03 -16.79 -21.94
N SER A 50 -5.74 -15.75 -22.42
CA SER A 50 -6.38 -14.76 -21.53
C SER A 50 -7.89 -14.95 -21.29
N GLU A 51 -8.50 -15.99 -21.86
CA GLU A 51 -9.93 -16.31 -21.64
C GLU A 51 -10.22 -16.96 -20.28
N VAL A 52 -9.19 -17.20 -19.46
CA VAL A 52 -9.37 -17.51 -18.04
C VAL A 52 -9.79 -16.24 -17.30
N LEU A 53 -11.07 -15.89 -17.40
CA LEU A 53 -11.87 -15.02 -16.53
C LEU A 53 -11.04 -14.00 -15.73
N LYS A 54 -10.44 -13.01 -16.41
CA LYS A 54 -9.79 -11.91 -15.70
C LYS A 54 -10.83 -11.26 -14.78
N PRO A 55 -10.60 -11.18 -13.46
CA PRO A 55 -11.54 -10.58 -12.54
C PRO A 55 -11.83 -9.14 -13.00
N SER A 56 -13.10 -8.74 -12.91
CA SER A 56 -13.52 -7.40 -13.31
C SER A 56 -12.62 -6.34 -12.66
N LYS A 57 -12.31 -5.26 -13.39
CA LYS A 57 -11.44 -4.18 -12.87
C LYS A 57 -11.92 -3.66 -11.51
N SER A 58 -13.24 -3.68 -11.25
CA SER A 58 -13.83 -3.28 -9.98
C SER A 58 -13.59 -4.29 -8.85
N SER A 59 -13.72 -5.60 -9.11
CA SER A 59 -13.47 -6.64 -8.11
C SER A 59 -12.01 -6.65 -7.63
N SER A 60 -11.06 -6.53 -8.56
CA SER A 60 -9.63 -6.47 -8.25
C SER A 60 -9.28 -5.26 -7.38
N LYS A 61 -9.90 -4.10 -7.65
CA LYS A 61 -9.73 -2.89 -6.83
C LYS A 61 -10.28 -3.09 -5.41
N ARG A 62 -11.48 -3.64 -5.28
CA ARG A 62 -12.11 -3.93 -3.97
C ARG A 62 -11.27 -4.91 -3.15
N LYS A 63 -10.77 -5.98 -3.77
CA LYS A 63 -9.88 -6.95 -3.10
C LYS A 63 -8.61 -6.29 -2.59
N ALA A 64 -7.93 -5.51 -3.43
CA ALA A 64 -6.71 -4.81 -3.03
C ALA A 64 -6.95 -3.79 -1.89
N GLU A 65 -8.09 -3.09 -1.91
CA GLU A 65 -8.46 -2.16 -0.85
C GLU A 65 -8.79 -2.87 0.47
N HIS A 66 -9.51 -4.00 0.40
CA HIS A 66 -9.81 -4.85 1.54
C HIS A 66 -8.51 -5.36 2.21
N LEU A 67 -7.57 -5.91 1.43
CA LEU A 67 -6.28 -6.39 1.96
C LEU A 67 -5.45 -5.26 2.60
N ARG A 68 -5.47 -4.05 2.01
CA ARG A 68 -4.84 -2.87 2.63
C ARG A 68 -5.54 -2.44 3.93
N SER A 69 -6.84 -2.67 4.05
CA SER A 69 -7.57 -2.44 5.31
C SER A 69 -7.16 -3.46 6.36
N LEU A 70 -7.05 -4.74 6.01
CA LEU A 70 -6.56 -5.78 6.90
C LEU A 70 -5.14 -5.46 7.39
N ALA A 71 -4.24 -5.07 6.49
CA ALA A 71 -2.88 -4.64 6.85
C ALA A 71 -2.88 -3.50 7.88
N ARG A 72 -3.76 -2.50 7.72
CA ARG A 72 -3.93 -1.39 8.67
C ARG A 72 -4.38 -1.87 10.04
N GLU A 73 -5.26 -2.86 10.10
CA GLU A 73 -5.74 -3.44 11.36
C GLU A 73 -4.65 -4.29 12.02
N LEU A 74 -3.93 -5.13 11.26
CA LEU A 74 -2.82 -5.94 11.75
C LEU A 74 -1.73 -5.08 12.41
N VAL A 75 -1.36 -3.94 11.80
CA VAL A 75 -0.36 -3.02 12.37
C VAL A 75 -0.82 -2.40 13.70
N LYS A 76 -2.14 -2.28 13.92
CA LYS A 76 -2.69 -1.78 15.19
C LYS A 76 -2.70 -2.84 16.28
N LEU A 77 -2.66 -4.12 15.93
CA LEU A 77 -2.69 -5.21 16.91
C LEU A 77 -1.42 -5.24 17.78
N GLY A 78 -1.63 -5.59 19.05
CA GLY A 78 -0.55 -5.84 19.99
C GLY A 78 0.21 -7.14 19.67
N PRO A 79 1.46 -7.32 20.15
CA PRO A 79 2.26 -8.51 19.87
C PRO A 79 1.57 -9.82 20.30
N ARG A 80 0.85 -9.80 21.44
CA ARG A 80 0.06 -10.94 21.93
C ARG A 80 -1.13 -11.28 21.04
N GLN A 81 -1.72 -10.27 20.39
CA GLN A 81 -2.83 -10.47 19.45
C GLN A 81 -2.31 -10.97 18.10
N LEU A 82 -1.14 -10.49 17.66
CA LEU A 82 -0.46 -11.01 16.48
C LEU A 82 -0.16 -12.50 16.63
N GLN A 83 0.36 -12.94 17.79
CA GLN A 83 0.56 -14.37 18.11
C GLN A 83 -0.73 -15.19 18.04
N ALA A 84 -1.87 -14.63 18.45
CA ALA A 84 -3.16 -15.32 18.36
C ALA A 84 -3.66 -15.44 16.90
N VAL A 85 -3.27 -14.50 16.02
CA VAL A 85 -3.55 -14.56 14.57
C VAL A 85 -2.50 -15.40 13.82
N SER A 86 -1.43 -15.79 14.52
CA SER A 86 -0.15 -16.20 13.96
C SER A 86 0.01 -17.61 13.41
N PRO A 87 -0.81 -18.66 13.66
CA PRO A 87 -0.45 -19.99 13.14
C PRO A 87 -0.34 -20.03 11.61
N VAL A 88 -0.99 -19.08 10.92
CA VAL A 88 -0.88 -18.88 9.47
C VAL A 88 0.22 -17.89 9.07
N LEU A 89 0.50 -16.89 9.91
CA LEU A 89 1.44 -15.79 9.63
C LEU A 89 2.88 -16.08 10.07
N GLU A 90 3.08 -17.00 11.03
CA GLU A 90 4.40 -17.37 11.58
C GLU A 90 5.32 -18.00 10.53
N THR A 91 4.74 -18.60 9.49
CA THR A 91 5.49 -19.25 8.42
C THR A 91 6.21 -18.24 7.53
N ASP A 92 5.76 -16.98 7.49
CA ASP A 92 6.29 -15.95 6.61
C ASP A 92 7.04 -14.86 7.40
N ALA A 93 8.36 -15.02 7.46
CA ALA A 93 9.27 -14.10 8.14
C ALA A 93 9.22 -12.68 7.54
N GLU A 94 8.99 -12.56 6.22
CA GLU A 94 8.95 -11.27 5.51
C GLU A 94 7.74 -10.45 5.97
N LEU A 95 6.61 -11.11 6.20
CA LEU A 95 5.39 -10.47 6.67
C LEU A 95 5.51 -9.96 8.10
N LEU A 96 6.14 -10.73 8.99
CA LEU A 96 6.40 -10.32 10.38
C LEU A 96 7.36 -9.13 10.46
N GLU A 97 8.44 -9.15 9.68
CA GLU A 97 9.38 -8.03 9.59
C GLU A 97 8.69 -6.77 9.06
N ALA A 98 7.85 -6.92 8.03
CA ALA A 98 7.11 -5.81 7.45
C ALA A 98 6.14 -5.16 8.45
N ILE A 99 5.46 -5.96 9.29
CA ILE A 99 4.58 -5.48 10.36
C ILE A 99 5.39 -4.78 11.46
N SER A 100 6.52 -5.36 11.88
CA SER A 100 7.41 -4.75 12.87
C SER A 100 7.89 -3.37 12.41
N THR A 101 8.34 -3.28 11.16
CA THR A 101 8.75 -2.03 10.51
C THR A 101 7.62 -1.01 10.49
N ALA A 102 6.39 -1.43 10.13
CA ALA A 102 5.23 -0.54 10.12
C ALA A 102 4.89 0.04 11.50
N LYS A 103 5.10 -0.74 12.56
CA LYS A 103 4.85 -0.32 13.95
C LYS A 103 5.89 0.69 14.46
N GLY A 104 7.12 0.61 13.96
CA GLY A 104 8.18 1.60 14.24
C GLY A 104 7.95 2.97 13.60
N ILE A 105 7.12 3.05 12.56
CA ILE A 105 6.86 4.30 11.83
C ILE A 105 5.68 5.06 12.45
N THR A 106 5.85 6.38 12.62
CA THR A 106 4.80 7.27 13.12
C THR A 106 3.52 7.18 12.26
N PRO A 107 2.32 7.13 12.85
CA PRO A 107 1.04 7.00 12.14
C PRO A 107 0.78 8.05 11.05
N THR A 108 1.28 9.27 11.23
CA THR A 108 1.08 10.41 10.33
C THR A 108 2.00 10.39 9.11
N ASN A 109 2.98 9.50 9.08
CA ASN A 109 3.99 9.44 8.02
C ASN A 109 3.48 8.66 6.80
N GLN A 110 3.73 9.19 5.60
CA GLN A 110 3.45 8.49 4.34
C GLN A 110 4.22 7.17 4.21
N GLY A 111 5.37 7.05 4.88
CA GLY A 111 6.13 5.80 4.97
C GLY A 111 5.30 4.65 5.55
N ARG A 112 4.49 4.91 6.58
CA ARG A 112 3.59 3.89 7.15
C ARG A 112 2.56 3.43 6.14
N LYS A 113 1.92 4.36 5.40
CA LYS A 113 0.94 4.01 4.36
C LYS A 113 1.55 3.18 3.24
N ARG A 114 2.80 3.46 2.87
CA ARG A 114 3.56 2.65 1.90
C ARG A 114 3.82 1.25 2.45
N GLN A 115 4.21 1.15 3.72
CA GLN A 115 4.44 -0.14 4.38
C GLN A 115 3.16 -0.96 4.50
N GLU A 116 2.03 -0.36 4.89
CA GLU A 116 0.70 -0.99 4.87
C GLU A 116 0.32 -1.47 3.45
N GLY A 117 0.69 -0.70 2.43
CA GLY A 117 0.52 -1.09 1.03
C GLY A 117 1.38 -2.29 0.62
N TYR A 118 2.60 -2.40 1.13
CA TYR A 118 3.50 -3.54 0.91
C TYR A 118 3.01 -4.78 1.65
N ILE A 119 2.62 -4.67 2.91
CA ILE A 119 1.95 -5.74 3.67
C ILE A 119 0.71 -6.24 2.92
N GLY A 120 -0.10 -5.34 2.37
CA GLY A 120 -1.26 -5.73 1.55
C GLY A 120 -0.91 -6.51 0.28
N LYS A 121 0.30 -6.32 -0.29
CA LYS A 121 0.80 -7.15 -1.41
C LYS A 121 1.26 -8.52 -0.93
N LEU A 122 1.95 -8.60 0.21
CA LEU A 122 2.35 -9.86 0.83
C LEU A 122 1.11 -10.72 1.14
N LEU A 123 0.07 -10.12 1.74
CA LEU A 123 -1.21 -10.79 1.96
C LEU A 123 -1.85 -11.32 0.67
N MET A 124 -1.63 -10.65 -0.47
CA MET A 124 -2.17 -11.07 -1.76
C MET A 124 -1.48 -12.32 -2.33
N SER A 125 -0.25 -12.62 -1.88
CA SER A 125 0.48 -13.84 -2.24
C SER A 125 0.03 -15.08 -1.45
N LEU A 126 -0.67 -14.88 -0.33
CA LEU A 126 -1.24 -15.96 0.47
C LEU A 126 -2.41 -16.63 -0.24
N SER A 127 -2.72 -17.88 0.16
CA SER A 127 -3.91 -18.58 -0.35
C SER A 127 -5.20 -17.88 0.08
N SER A 128 -6.28 -18.07 -0.68
CA SER A 128 -7.60 -17.49 -0.33
C SER A 128 -8.08 -17.95 1.05
N GLU A 129 -7.83 -19.20 1.41
CA GLU A 129 -8.19 -19.77 2.71
C GLU A 129 -7.47 -19.06 3.85
N GLN A 130 -6.17 -18.77 3.68
CA GLN A 130 -5.38 -18.03 4.65
C GLN A 130 -5.88 -16.59 4.81
N GLN A 131 -6.22 -15.92 3.70
CA GLN A 131 -6.79 -14.56 3.72
C GLN A 131 -8.12 -14.51 4.48
N GLU A 132 -9.00 -15.49 4.26
CA GLU A 132 -10.29 -15.59 4.94
C GLU A 132 -10.16 -15.88 6.43
N GLU A 133 -9.22 -16.74 6.84
CA GLU A 133 -9.00 -17.03 8.26
C GLU A 133 -8.55 -15.79 9.02
N ILE A 134 -7.62 -15.02 8.45
CA ILE A 134 -7.18 -13.73 9.00
C ILE A 134 -8.37 -12.78 9.15
N ASP A 135 -9.23 -12.68 8.13
CA ASP A 135 -10.42 -11.82 8.17
C ASP A 135 -11.44 -12.28 9.24
N ARG A 136 -11.70 -13.59 9.36
CA ARG A 136 -12.56 -14.14 10.41
C ARG A 136 -12.05 -13.80 11.80
N GLN A 137 -10.75 -13.96 12.03
CA GLN A 137 -10.14 -13.67 13.33
C GLN A 137 -10.18 -12.18 13.67
N LEU A 138 -9.83 -11.31 12.72
CA LEU A 138 -9.93 -9.85 12.90
C LEU A 138 -11.38 -9.42 13.17
N ASN A 139 -12.34 -9.92 12.41
CA ASN A 139 -13.76 -9.63 12.62
C ASN A 139 -14.26 -10.16 13.98
N GLY A 140 -13.75 -11.31 14.44
CA GLY A 140 -14.01 -11.83 15.78
C GLY A 140 -13.50 -10.89 16.88
N MET A 141 -12.30 -10.33 16.73
CA MET A 141 -11.74 -9.34 17.66
C MET A 141 -12.54 -8.02 17.65
N ARG A 142 -12.95 -7.53 16.47
CA ARG A 142 -13.78 -6.33 16.32
C ARG A 142 -15.12 -6.46 17.06
N LYS A 143 -15.81 -7.59 16.90
CA LYS A 143 -17.10 -7.86 17.57
C LYS A 143 -16.98 -7.87 19.10
N LYS A 144 -15.88 -8.40 19.64
CA LYS A 144 -15.63 -8.41 21.10
C LYS A 144 -15.50 -6.99 21.66
N SER A 145 -14.79 -6.11 20.95
CA SER A 145 -14.58 -4.72 21.39
C SER A 145 -15.86 -3.89 21.44
N ASN A 146 -16.85 -4.16 20.58
CA ASN A 146 -18.09 -3.38 20.51
C ASN A 146 -19.19 -3.88 21.45
N ARG A 147 -18.98 -4.99 22.14
CA ARG A 147 -19.99 -5.64 23.01
C ARG A 147 -19.87 -5.24 24.48
N THR A 148 -18.82 -4.53 24.82
CA THR A 148 -18.51 -3.94 26.14
C THR A 148 -18.80 -2.46 26.11
#